data_AF-A0A158JKR1-F1
#
_entry.id   AF-A0A158JKR1-F1
#
_cell.length_a   1.000
_cell.length_b   1.000
_cell.length_c   1.000
_cell.angle_alpha   90.00
_cell.angle_beta   90.00
_cell.angle_gamma   90.00
#
_symmetry.space_group_name_H-M   'P 1'
#
loop_
_entity.id
_entity.type
_entity.pdbx_description
1 polymer ?
#
loop_
_entity_poly.entity_id
_entity_poly.type
_entity_poly.pdbx_seq_one_letter_code
_entity_poly.pdbx_strand_id
1 'polypeptide(L)'
;MRYAAALVALFAWLVAAMPAPLSTSPNSRATAFVIAVATRDLRSARQGGQHVLAYERDETEATLSSSITEWLTQGDRRSLRLALADQETIFAFHWAAAQMPAQSQCFVDIDSEGCQQDLAYWLARVRNGDPRFISAYRQSQFRLGLPPLIVKDEGR
;
A
#
# COMPACT_ATOMS: atom_id res chain seq x y z
N MET A 1 71.27 -23.44 -1.57
CA MET A 1 70.12 -24.17 -2.18
C MET A 1 69.04 -24.26 -1.10
N ARG A 2 67.82 -23.75 -1.33
CA ARG A 2 66.59 -24.55 -1.63
C ARG A 2 66.33 -25.64 -0.56
N TYR A 3 65.20 -25.77 0.13
CA TYR A 3 63.95 -24.99 0.25
C TYR A 3 63.55 -24.97 1.76
N ALA A 4 62.43 -24.46 2.28
CA ALA A 4 61.20 -23.87 1.71
C ALA A 4 60.60 -22.84 2.69
N ALA A 5 59.42 -22.29 2.39
CA ALA A 5 58.52 -21.63 3.35
C ALA A 5 57.19 -22.39 3.41
N ALA A 6 56.71 -22.71 4.62
CA ALA A 6 55.43 -23.37 4.83
C ALA A 6 54.41 -22.34 5.36
N LEU A 7 53.70 -21.65 4.45
CA LEU A 7 52.57 -20.81 4.81
C LEU A 7 51.36 -21.69 5.09
N VAL A 8 50.96 -21.77 6.36
CA VAL A 8 49.73 -22.46 6.79
C VAL A 8 48.54 -21.64 6.30
N ALA A 9 47.83 -22.16 5.30
CA ALA A 9 46.63 -21.54 4.76
C ALA A 9 45.46 -21.67 5.77
N LEU A 10 45.06 -20.56 6.39
CA LEU A 10 43.78 -20.52 7.10
C LEU A 10 42.64 -20.59 6.08
N PHE A 11 41.95 -21.72 6.02
CA PHE A 11 40.67 -21.86 5.33
C PHE A 11 39.60 -21.08 6.10
N ALA A 12 39.43 -19.81 5.76
CA ALA A 12 38.32 -19.00 6.25
C ALA A 12 37.00 -19.54 5.67
N TRP A 13 36.23 -20.27 6.50
CA TRP A 13 34.85 -20.60 6.20
C TRP A 13 33.99 -19.33 6.21
N LEU A 14 33.96 -18.63 5.09
CA LEU A 14 32.95 -17.63 4.79
C LEU A 14 31.61 -18.34 4.60
N VAL A 15 30.89 -18.54 5.72
CA VAL A 15 29.49 -18.92 5.70
C VAL A 15 28.75 -17.82 4.96
N ALA A 16 28.33 -18.11 3.73
CA ALA A 16 27.49 -17.22 2.95
C ALA A 16 26.13 -17.10 3.65
N ALA A 17 25.99 -16.10 4.51
CA ALA A 17 24.71 -15.69 5.05
C ALA A 17 23.85 -15.22 3.87
N MET A 18 23.00 -16.11 3.34
CA MET A 18 21.99 -15.70 2.38
C MET A 18 21.14 -14.63 3.05
N PRO A 19 21.02 -13.42 2.46
CA PRO A 19 20.16 -12.40 3.03
C PRO A 19 18.74 -12.94 3.01
N ALA A 20 18.16 -13.16 4.19
CA ALA A 20 16.74 -13.40 4.32
C ALA A 20 16.00 -12.25 3.62
N PRO A 21 14.97 -12.52 2.81
CA PRO A 21 14.22 -11.45 2.16
C PRO A 21 13.71 -10.50 3.24
N LEU A 22 14.04 -9.20 3.10
CA LEU A 22 13.59 -8.17 4.03
C LEU A 22 12.06 -8.24 4.11
N SER A 23 11.54 -8.63 5.27
CA SER A 23 10.10 -8.74 5.51
C SER A 23 9.43 -7.37 5.43
N THR A 24 9.05 -6.97 4.22
CA THR A 24 8.27 -5.76 3.94
C THR A 24 7.02 -5.79 4.81
N SER A 25 6.86 -4.81 5.68
CA SER A 25 5.74 -4.77 6.63
C SER A 25 4.41 -4.71 5.86
N PRO A 26 3.30 -5.26 6.42
CA PRO A 26 2.00 -5.20 5.76
C PRO A 26 1.60 -3.77 5.37
N ASN A 27 1.92 -2.79 6.22
CA ASN A 27 1.66 -1.37 5.95
C ASN A 27 2.46 -0.83 4.75
N SER A 28 3.75 -1.14 4.63
CA SER A 28 4.55 -0.62 3.50
C SER A 28 4.16 -1.30 2.18
N ARG A 29 3.80 -2.59 2.21
CA ARG A 29 3.28 -3.29 1.01
C ARG A 29 1.90 -2.75 0.59
N ALA A 30 1.03 -2.47 1.55
CA ALA A 30 -0.26 -1.83 1.31
C ALA A 30 -0.12 -0.40 0.75
N THR A 31 0.82 0.39 1.26
CA THR A 31 1.14 1.71 0.70
C THR A 31 1.62 1.62 -0.75
N ALA A 32 2.53 0.69 -1.05
CA ALA A 32 3.01 0.46 -2.42
C ALA A 32 1.88 0.04 -3.37
N PHE A 33 0.98 -0.85 -2.94
CA PHE A 33 -0.21 -1.26 -3.70
C PHE A 33 -1.11 -0.07 -4.03
N VAL A 34 -1.45 0.77 -3.04
CA VAL A 34 -2.34 1.92 -3.27
C VAL A 34 -1.71 2.97 -4.18
N ILE A 35 -0.39 3.17 -4.09
CA ILE A 35 0.34 4.04 -5.04
C ILE A 35 0.27 3.46 -6.46
N ALA A 36 0.47 2.16 -6.64
CA ALA A 36 0.36 1.51 -7.96
C ALA A 36 -1.07 1.65 -8.55
N VAL A 37 -2.11 1.44 -7.73
CA VAL A 37 -3.51 1.65 -8.15
C VAL A 37 -3.77 3.11 -8.51
N ALA A 38 -3.40 4.06 -7.65
CA ALA A 38 -3.68 5.49 -7.86
C ALA A 38 -2.88 6.09 -9.03
N THR A 39 -1.65 5.64 -9.29
CA THR A 39 -0.86 6.09 -10.45
C THR A 39 -1.38 5.48 -11.75
N ARG A 40 -1.82 4.21 -11.74
CA ARG A 40 -2.52 3.58 -12.88
C ARG A 40 -3.85 4.29 -13.20
N ASP A 41 -4.65 4.63 -12.19
CA ASP A 41 -5.92 5.34 -12.34
C ASP A 41 -5.70 6.77 -12.89
N LEU A 42 -4.69 7.50 -12.39
CA LEU A 42 -4.25 8.78 -12.94
C LEU A 42 -3.82 8.65 -14.41
N ARG A 43 -3.02 7.63 -14.75
CA ARG A 43 -2.57 7.39 -16.14
C ARG A 43 -3.74 7.14 -17.07
N SER A 44 -4.72 6.35 -16.63
CA SER A 44 -5.98 6.13 -17.37
C SER A 44 -6.75 7.44 -17.55
N ALA A 45 -6.92 8.24 -16.49
CA ALA A 45 -7.58 9.55 -16.56
C ALA A 45 -6.90 10.50 -17.56
N ARG A 46 -5.56 10.56 -17.58
CA ARG A 46 -4.78 11.37 -18.53
C ARG A 46 -4.90 10.89 -19.98
N GLN A 47 -5.24 9.62 -20.20
CA GLN A 47 -5.47 9.03 -21.52
C GLN A 47 -6.95 9.10 -21.95
N GLY A 48 -7.83 9.74 -21.16
CA GLY A 48 -9.27 9.80 -21.41
C GLY A 48 -10.01 8.49 -21.11
N GLY A 49 -9.36 7.56 -20.39
CA GLY A 49 -9.92 6.29 -19.96
C GLY A 49 -10.78 6.39 -18.69
N GLN A 50 -11.36 5.25 -18.32
CA GLN A 50 -12.09 5.11 -17.06
C GLN A 50 -11.15 5.29 -15.86
N HIS A 51 -11.60 6.06 -14.88
CA HIS A 51 -10.87 6.34 -13.64
C HIS A 51 -11.86 6.48 -12.48
N VAL A 52 -11.38 6.31 -11.26
CA VAL A 52 -12.19 6.36 -10.03
C VAL A 52 -11.97 7.66 -9.26
N LEU A 53 -10.73 8.15 -9.21
CA LEU A 53 -10.35 9.29 -8.36
C LEU A 53 -10.38 10.61 -9.15
N ALA A 54 -10.73 11.71 -8.49
CA ALA A 54 -10.72 13.04 -9.10
C ALA A 54 -9.33 13.67 -8.98
N TYR A 55 -8.70 13.97 -10.13
CA TYR A 55 -7.35 14.54 -10.19
C TYR A 55 -7.34 16.00 -10.64
N GLU A 56 -6.53 16.81 -9.96
CA GLU A 56 -6.17 18.14 -10.42
C GLU A 56 -5.44 18.11 -11.77
N ARG A 57 -5.51 19.19 -12.55
CA ARG A 57 -4.93 19.21 -13.91
C ARG A 57 -3.41 19.13 -13.96
N ASP A 58 -2.74 19.59 -12.90
CA ASP A 58 -1.29 19.58 -12.72
C ASP A 58 -0.75 18.34 -11.97
N GLU A 59 -1.64 17.45 -11.50
CA GLU A 59 -1.26 16.25 -10.74
C GLU A 59 -0.39 15.29 -11.57
N THR A 60 0.67 14.74 -10.97
CA THR A 60 1.61 13.82 -11.64
C THR A 60 1.76 12.52 -10.87
N GLU A 61 2.17 11.44 -11.54
CA GLU A 61 2.39 10.15 -10.86
C GLU A 61 3.41 10.27 -9.72
N ALA A 62 4.44 11.12 -9.87
CA ALA A 62 5.46 11.35 -8.85
C ALA A 62 4.91 12.13 -7.65
N THR A 63 4.20 13.24 -7.89
CA THR A 63 3.56 14.06 -6.85
C THR A 63 2.55 13.23 -6.07
N LEU A 64 1.63 12.56 -6.77
CA LEU A 64 0.62 11.67 -6.18
C LEU A 64 1.24 10.56 -5.32
N SER A 65 2.33 9.94 -5.78
CA SER A 65 3.05 8.90 -5.03
C SER A 65 3.66 9.45 -3.72
N SER A 66 4.28 10.63 -3.76
CA SER A 66 4.84 11.27 -2.55
C SER A 66 3.73 11.63 -1.57
N SER A 67 2.68 12.31 -2.05
CA SER A 67 1.55 12.74 -1.24
C SER A 67 0.79 11.58 -0.59
N ILE A 68 0.55 10.47 -1.30
CA ILE A 68 -0.06 9.26 -0.71
C ILE A 68 0.87 8.65 0.36
N THR A 69 2.18 8.62 0.11
CA THR A 69 3.17 8.11 1.07
C THR A 69 3.17 8.94 2.35
N GLU A 70 3.32 10.26 2.23
CA GLU A 70 3.35 11.23 3.33
C GLU A 70 2.05 11.23 4.12
N TRP A 71 0.90 11.23 3.44
CA TRP A 71 -0.40 11.18 4.09
C TRP A 71 -0.58 9.87 4.89
N LEU A 72 -0.37 8.70 4.28
CA LEU A 72 -0.54 7.42 4.98
C LEU A 72 0.44 7.23 6.15
N THR A 73 1.70 7.68 6.00
CA THR A 73 2.76 7.45 7.00
C THR A 73 2.83 8.54 8.08
N GLN A 74 2.88 9.81 7.68
CA GLN A 74 3.08 10.96 8.57
C GLN A 74 1.75 11.62 8.97
N GLY A 75 0.71 11.48 8.15
CA GLY A 75 -0.56 12.19 8.34
C GLY A 75 -0.53 13.63 7.83
N ASP A 76 0.30 13.96 6.84
CA ASP A 76 0.22 15.29 6.23
C ASP A 76 -1.07 15.41 5.39
N ARG A 77 -2.03 16.16 5.94
CA ARG A 77 -3.33 16.45 5.35
C ARG A 77 -3.27 17.50 4.23
N ARG A 78 -2.12 18.12 3.99
CA ARG A 78 -1.94 19.21 3.00
C ARG A 78 -1.33 18.72 1.70
N SER A 79 -0.54 17.64 1.71
CA SER A 79 0.10 17.12 0.50
C SER A 79 -0.86 16.34 -0.40
N LEU A 80 -1.85 15.63 0.15
CA LEU A 80 -2.80 14.83 -0.65
C LEU A 80 -3.96 15.67 -1.21
N ARG A 81 -3.80 16.14 -2.45
CA ARG A 81 -4.79 16.92 -3.22
C ARG A 81 -5.91 16.07 -3.84
N LEU A 82 -6.52 15.20 -3.04
CA LEU A 82 -7.70 14.39 -3.43
C LEU A 82 -8.95 14.85 -2.66
N ALA A 83 -10.13 14.64 -3.23
CA ALA A 83 -11.41 14.91 -2.55
C ALA A 83 -11.56 13.99 -1.31
N LEU A 84 -12.35 14.40 -0.31
CA LEU A 84 -12.47 13.63 0.95
C LEU A 84 -13.01 12.19 0.73
N ALA A 85 -13.89 11.99 -0.26
CA ALA A 85 -14.37 10.65 -0.64
C ALA A 85 -13.29 9.79 -1.33
N ASP A 86 -12.39 10.43 -2.08
CA ASP A 86 -11.24 9.78 -2.71
C ASP A 86 -10.19 9.40 -1.65
N GLN A 87 -9.98 10.26 -0.64
CA GLN A 87 -9.14 9.94 0.52
C GLN A 87 -9.69 8.74 1.32
N GLU A 88 -11.01 8.69 1.55
CA GLU A 88 -11.68 7.51 2.11
C GLU A 88 -11.49 6.26 1.24
N THR A 89 -11.55 6.39 -0.08
CA THR A 89 -11.27 5.30 -1.03
C THR A 89 -9.82 4.80 -0.94
N ILE A 90 -8.83 5.71 -0.95
CA ILE A 90 -7.40 5.39 -0.73
C ILE A 90 -7.21 4.66 0.61
N PHE A 91 -7.87 5.11 1.69
CA PHE A 91 -7.80 4.44 2.99
C PHE A 91 -8.43 3.04 2.99
N ALA A 92 -9.59 2.87 2.35
CA ALA A 92 -10.25 1.57 2.23
C ALA A 92 -9.40 0.56 1.44
N PHE A 93 -8.75 1.00 0.35
CA PHE A 93 -7.84 0.17 -0.43
C PHE A 93 -6.55 -0.15 0.36
N HIS A 94 -6.02 0.81 1.13
CA HIS A 94 -4.85 0.59 2.00
C HIS A 94 -5.15 -0.45 3.07
N TRP A 95 -6.27 -0.30 3.77
CA TRP A 95 -6.69 -1.24 4.81
C TRP A 95 -6.93 -2.64 4.21
N ALA A 96 -7.62 -2.73 3.07
CA ALA A 96 -7.86 -3.98 2.35
C ALA A 96 -6.54 -4.69 2.00
N ALA A 97 -5.60 -3.97 1.40
CA ALA A 97 -4.28 -4.51 1.08
C ALA A 97 -3.49 -4.92 2.33
N ALA A 98 -3.60 -4.18 3.44
CA ALA A 98 -2.95 -4.54 4.70
C ALA A 98 -3.50 -5.85 5.32
N GLN A 99 -4.71 -6.30 4.93
CA GLN A 99 -5.26 -7.60 5.32
C GLN A 99 -4.89 -8.76 4.36
N MET A 100 -4.38 -8.47 3.16
CA MET A 100 -4.09 -9.50 2.16
C MET A 100 -2.90 -10.39 2.59
N PRO A 101 -2.92 -11.70 2.27
CA PRO A 101 -1.76 -12.58 2.44
C PRO A 101 -0.54 -12.03 1.71
N ALA A 102 0.67 -12.25 2.25
CA ALA A 102 1.90 -11.71 1.66
C ALA A 102 2.19 -12.19 0.23
N GLN A 103 1.62 -13.32 -0.14
CA GLN A 103 1.66 -13.96 -1.46
C GLN A 103 0.49 -13.58 -2.40
N SER A 104 -0.35 -12.60 -2.03
CA SER A 104 -1.44 -12.11 -2.90
C SER A 104 -0.89 -11.57 -4.22
N GLN A 105 -1.59 -11.86 -5.31
CA GLN A 105 -1.22 -11.38 -6.65
C GLN A 105 -1.29 -9.86 -6.76
N CYS A 106 -2.05 -9.16 -5.92
CA CYS A 106 -2.06 -7.68 -5.86
C CYS A 106 -0.69 -7.06 -5.59
N PHE A 107 0.26 -7.83 -5.05
CA PHE A 107 1.61 -7.36 -4.77
C PHE A 107 2.63 -7.68 -5.88
N VAL A 108 2.16 -8.31 -6.97
CA VAL A 108 2.95 -8.66 -8.15
C VAL A 108 2.37 -7.98 -9.40
N ASP A 109 1.06 -8.10 -9.60
CA ASP A 109 0.32 -7.53 -10.72
C ASP A 109 -1.08 -7.09 -10.26
N ILE A 110 -1.31 -5.77 -10.26
CA ILE A 110 -2.57 -5.15 -9.85
C ILE A 110 -3.71 -5.35 -10.85
N ASP A 111 -3.39 -5.68 -12.11
CA ASP A 111 -4.38 -5.91 -13.16
C ASP A 111 -4.81 -7.39 -13.25
N SER A 112 -4.08 -8.30 -12.57
CA SER A 112 -4.38 -9.73 -12.53
C SER A 112 -5.76 -10.07 -11.94
N GLU A 113 -6.42 -11.09 -12.48
CA GLU A 113 -7.70 -11.60 -11.96
C GLU A 113 -7.60 -12.00 -10.48
N GLY A 114 -6.45 -12.57 -10.08
CA GLY A 114 -6.19 -12.92 -8.68
C GLY A 114 -6.18 -11.71 -7.76
N CYS A 115 -5.61 -10.58 -8.20
CA CYS A 115 -5.69 -9.34 -7.44
C CYS A 115 -7.14 -8.82 -7.36
N GLN A 116 -7.86 -8.82 -8.48
CA GLN A 116 -9.25 -8.35 -8.50
C GLN A 116 -10.14 -9.16 -7.54
N GLN A 117 -9.93 -10.47 -7.44
CA GLN A 117 -10.64 -11.35 -6.49
C GLN A 117 -10.28 -11.04 -5.03
N ASP A 118 -8.99 -10.96 -4.69
CA ASP A 118 -8.52 -10.61 -3.34
C ASP A 118 -9.04 -9.23 -2.89
N LEU A 119 -8.93 -8.22 -3.77
CA LEU A 119 -9.37 -6.86 -3.50
C LEU A 119 -10.90 -6.79 -3.35
N ALA A 120 -11.66 -7.45 -4.23
CA ALA A 120 -13.11 -7.48 -4.16
C ALA A 120 -13.61 -8.15 -2.87
N TYR A 121 -12.94 -9.22 -2.42
CA TYR A 121 -13.21 -9.89 -1.14
C TYR A 121 -13.03 -8.91 0.03
N TRP A 122 -11.88 -8.24 0.14
CA TRP A 122 -11.62 -7.34 1.26
C TRP A 122 -12.49 -6.08 1.23
N LEU A 123 -12.72 -5.47 0.06
CA LEU A 123 -13.62 -4.32 -0.08
C LEU A 123 -15.08 -4.69 0.19
N ALA A 124 -15.52 -5.93 -0.02
CA ALA A 124 -16.84 -6.38 0.43
C ALA A 124 -16.96 -6.34 1.97
N ARG A 125 -15.88 -6.65 2.70
CA ARG A 125 -15.87 -6.59 4.17
C ARG A 125 -15.87 -5.14 4.68
N VAL A 126 -15.19 -4.22 3.97
CA VAL A 126 -15.32 -2.76 4.19
C VAL A 126 -16.78 -2.31 4.04
N ARG A 127 -17.42 -2.61 2.91
CA ARG A 127 -18.83 -2.24 2.64
C ARG A 127 -19.82 -2.83 3.65
N ASN A 128 -19.56 -4.05 4.13
CA ASN A 128 -20.36 -4.74 5.13
C ASN A 128 -19.99 -4.35 6.58
N GLY A 129 -19.22 -3.27 6.78
CA GLY A 129 -18.95 -2.71 8.11
C GLY A 129 -18.04 -3.57 9.00
N ASP A 130 -16.98 -4.19 8.47
CA ASP A 130 -16.03 -4.98 9.27
C ASP A 130 -15.57 -4.17 10.51
N PRO A 131 -15.79 -4.67 11.74
CA PRO A 131 -15.43 -3.95 12.97
C PRO A 131 -13.95 -3.54 13.04
N ARG A 132 -13.05 -4.29 12.40
CA ARG A 132 -11.62 -3.98 12.32
C ARG A 132 -11.34 -2.84 11.34
N PHE A 133 -12.10 -2.73 10.25
CA PHE A 133 -12.05 -1.56 9.37
C PHE A 133 -12.57 -0.32 10.10
N ILE A 134 -13.76 -0.41 10.71
CA ILE A 134 -14.37 0.72 11.46
C ILE A 134 -13.43 1.20 12.58
N SER A 135 -12.80 0.27 13.31
CA SER A 135 -11.82 0.59 14.35
C SER A 135 -10.57 1.28 13.77
N ALA A 136 -9.96 0.72 12.72
CA ALA A 136 -8.77 1.31 12.08
C ALA A 136 -9.05 2.69 11.48
N TYR A 137 -10.24 2.88 10.89
CA TYR A 137 -10.71 4.15 10.37
C TYR A 137 -10.85 5.18 11.49
N ARG A 138 -11.59 4.87 12.56
CA ARG A 138 -11.77 5.78 13.72
C ARG A 138 -10.44 6.16 14.35
N GLN A 139 -9.51 5.23 14.50
CA GLN A 139 -8.15 5.50 15.00
C GLN A 139 -7.35 6.41 14.06
N SER A 140 -7.51 6.26 12.75
CA SER A 140 -6.81 7.07 11.74
C SER A 140 -7.48 8.42 11.45
N GLN A 141 -8.75 8.59 11.84
CA GLN A 141 -9.61 9.68 11.37
C GLN A 141 -9.02 11.06 11.64
N PHE A 142 -8.59 11.33 12.88
CA PHE A 142 -8.01 12.63 13.25
C PHE A 142 -6.67 12.88 12.54
N ARG A 143 -5.79 11.86 12.52
CA ARG A 143 -4.45 11.91 11.91
C ARG A 143 -4.51 12.18 10.40
N LEU A 144 -5.37 11.45 9.70
CA LEU A 144 -5.50 11.51 8.24
C LEU A 144 -6.51 12.58 7.77
N GLY A 145 -7.36 13.10 8.67
CA GLY A 145 -8.40 14.06 8.31
C GLY A 145 -9.62 13.46 7.62
N LEU A 146 -9.84 12.15 7.76
CA LEU A 146 -10.92 11.42 7.11
C LEU A 146 -12.31 11.93 7.54
N PRO A 147 -13.31 11.92 6.64
CA PRO A 147 -14.69 12.29 6.98
C PRO A 147 -15.29 11.34 8.03
N PRO A 148 -16.34 11.75 8.78
CA PRO A 148 -17.03 10.85 9.70
C PRO A 148 -17.69 9.66 8.98
N LEU A 149 -17.42 8.44 9.45
CA LEU A 149 -18.19 7.26 9.04
C LEU A 149 -19.64 7.41 9.52
N ILE A 150 -20.55 7.62 8.57
CA ILE A 150 -21.99 7.50 8.81
C ILE A 150 -22.33 6.00 8.79
N VAL A 151 -22.04 5.33 9.90
CA VAL A 151 -22.57 3.99 10.15
C VAL A 151 -24.07 4.14 10.35
N LYS A 152 -24.89 3.52 9.49
CA LYS A 152 -26.30 3.31 9.80
C LYS A 152 -26.35 2.33 10.98
N ASP A 153 -26.76 2.81 12.14
CA ASP A 153 -27.33 1.94 13.16
C ASP A 153 -28.63 1.36 12.57
N GLU A 154 -28.54 0.16 12.00
CA GLU A 154 -29.73 -0.68 11.83
C GLU A 154 -30.23 -1.00 13.23
N GLY A 155 -31.46 -0.56 13.52
CA GLY A 155 -31.94 -0.37 14.88
C GLY A 155 -31.92 -1.62 15.75
N ARG A 156 -31.67 -1.39 17.05
CA ARG A 156 -31.97 -2.31 18.15
C ARG A 156 -33.40 -2.83 18.09
#